data_AF-A0A933ZUR6-F1
#
_entry.id   AF-A0A933ZUR6-F1
#
_cell.length_a   1.000
_cell.length_b   1.000
_cell.length_c   1.000
_cell.angle_alpha   90.00
_cell.angle_beta   90.00
_cell.angle_gamma   90.00
#
_symmetry.space_group_name_H-M   'P 1'
#
loop_
_entity.id
_entity.type
_entity.pdbx_description
1 polymer ?
#
loop_
_entity_poly.entity_id
_entity_poly.type
_entity_poly.pdbx_seq_one_letter_code
_entity_poly.pdbx_strand_id
1 'polypeptide(L)'
;AVRPFVDQRMAILLARNPAELEAIANEFLRLQRACGGPVTTETVQLSLRDDLLGMGFDSQASGESTLSASERFRAVLARAQTTPNRRVPYTAAETVGQRLDRGEVWAAGFSLSAESFANLSQSCNAKLESVALELIGEGLPAGQPVVSLVYDGASQLRSCQPGLQMLVDTYGPGATAFAPVTSFKTAGRTVSPVAGVNAFGPQRTWNTTLQGLPVAGDYMLLIDRLHPSNVDYPWERLEDVRLQVRYTYQDVFPEGQCR
;
A
#
# COMPACT_ATOMS: atom_id res chain seq x y z
N ALA A 1 -10.72 14.23 -7.37
CA ALA A 1 -11.77 15.25 -7.17
C ALA A 1 -11.22 16.58 -7.64
N VAL A 2 -11.90 17.30 -8.54
CA VAL A 2 -11.33 18.48 -9.23
C VAL A 2 -12.25 19.70 -9.19
N ARG A 3 -13.60 19.64 -9.19
CA ARG A 3 -14.40 20.89 -9.07
C ARG A 3 -14.31 21.53 -7.67
N PRO A 4 -14.77 20.87 -6.59
CA PRO A 4 -14.69 21.49 -5.26
C PRO A 4 -13.26 21.55 -4.68
N PHE A 5 -12.36 20.76 -5.27
CA PHE A 5 -11.02 20.52 -4.75
C PHE A 5 -9.93 21.30 -5.51
N VAL A 6 -10.21 21.84 -6.71
CA VAL A 6 -9.27 22.72 -7.44
C VAL A 6 -9.26 24.11 -6.83
N ASP A 7 -10.41 24.70 -6.52
CA ASP A 7 -10.47 25.98 -5.81
C ASP A 7 -9.69 25.89 -4.49
N GLN A 8 -9.83 24.74 -3.80
CA GLN A 8 -9.14 24.52 -2.53
C GLN A 8 -7.66 24.15 -2.72
N ARG A 9 -7.26 23.55 -3.85
CA ARG A 9 -5.83 23.35 -4.19
C ARG A 9 -5.16 24.67 -4.57
N MET A 10 -5.85 25.53 -5.32
CA MET A 10 -5.42 26.91 -5.57
C MET A 10 -5.30 27.67 -4.24
N ALA A 11 -6.29 27.53 -3.36
CA ALA A 11 -6.26 28.12 -2.03
C ALA A 11 -5.10 27.58 -1.18
N ILE A 12 -4.77 26.27 -1.23
CA ILE A 12 -3.58 25.72 -0.56
C ILE A 12 -2.30 26.35 -1.10
N LEU A 13 -2.16 26.46 -2.42
CA LEU A 13 -0.98 27.05 -3.06
C LEU A 13 -0.84 28.54 -2.77
N LEU A 14 -1.94 29.22 -2.48
CA LEU A 14 -2.01 30.64 -2.17
C LEU A 14 -2.06 30.94 -0.66
N ALA A 15 -2.21 29.91 0.19
CA ALA A 15 -2.34 30.06 1.64
C ALA A 15 -1.04 30.61 2.23
N ARG A 16 -1.16 31.67 3.01
CA ARG A 16 -0.03 32.42 3.59
C ARG A 16 0.10 32.19 5.10
N ASN A 17 -0.89 31.56 5.72
CA ASN A 17 -0.87 31.28 7.15
C ASN A 17 -1.60 29.96 7.51
N PRO A 18 -1.36 29.41 8.71
CA PRO A 18 -1.98 28.16 9.15
C PRO A 18 -3.51 28.22 9.28
N ALA A 19 -4.09 29.38 9.59
CA ALA A 19 -5.54 29.53 9.73
C ALA A 19 -6.27 29.38 8.38
N GLU A 20 -5.67 29.86 7.30
CA GLU A 20 -6.15 29.64 5.93
C GLU A 20 -6.09 28.16 5.55
N LEU A 21 -5.01 27.46 5.89
CA LEU A 21 -4.90 26.02 5.66
C LEU A 21 -5.96 25.23 6.44
N GLU A 22 -6.28 25.63 7.67
CA GLU A 22 -7.33 25.03 8.49
C GLU A 22 -8.73 25.29 7.91
N ALA A 23 -9.02 26.51 7.46
CA ALA A 23 -10.27 26.84 6.78
C ALA A 23 -10.45 26.02 5.49
N ILE A 24 -9.38 25.87 4.72
CA ILE A 24 -9.37 25.04 3.52
C ILE A 24 -9.58 23.56 3.86
N ALA A 25 -8.93 23.04 4.91
CA ALA A 25 -9.12 21.67 5.38
C ALA A 25 -10.57 21.40 5.83
N ASN A 26 -11.18 22.35 6.53
CA ASN A 26 -12.59 22.26 6.93
C ASN A 26 -13.54 22.28 5.73
N GLU A 27 -13.23 23.10 4.72
CA GLU A 27 -14.00 23.13 3.48
C GLU A 27 -13.83 21.83 2.68
N PHE A 28 -12.64 21.25 2.64
CA PHE A 28 -12.42 19.91 2.09
C PHE A 28 -13.24 18.85 2.81
N LEU A 29 -13.29 18.88 4.16
CA LEU A 29 -14.12 17.96 4.94
C LEU A 29 -15.61 18.15 4.65
N ARG A 30 -16.07 19.39 4.51
CA ARG A 30 -17.47 19.70 4.14
C ARG A 30 -17.79 19.15 2.75
N LEU A 31 -16.93 19.40 1.77
CA LEU A 31 -17.09 18.93 0.40
C LEU A 31 -16.98 17.41 0.30
N GLN A 32 -16.11 16.79 1.09
CA GLN A 32 -16.03 15.34 1.19
C GLN A 32 -17.30 14.73 1.79
N ARG A 33 -17.95 15.41 2.74
CA ARG A 33 -19.24 14.94 3.31
C ARG A 33 -20.43 15.22 2.39
N ALA A 34 -20.46 16.38 1.75
CA ALA A 34 -21.56 16.81 0.89
C ALA A 34 -21.53 16.15 -0.50
N CYS A 35 -20.32 15.92 -1.02
CA CYS A 35 -20.09 15.47 -2.39
C CYS A 35 -19.31 14.16 -2.50
N GLY A 36 -18.83 13.60 -1.39
CA GLY A 36 -17.93 12.44 -1.34
C GLY A 36 -18.58 11.15 -0.81
N GLY A 37 -19.90 11.10 -0.63
CA GLY A 37 -20.60 9.89 -0.22
C GLY A 37 -20.17 9.41 1.19
N PRO A 38 -20.80 8.35 1.71
CA PRO A 38 -20.33 7.74 2.95
C PRO A 38 -18.89 7.20 2.75
N VAL A 39 -18.04 7.42 3.74
CA VAL A 39 -16.72 6.76 3.78
C VAL A 39 -16.94 5.36 4.33
N THR A 40 -16.66 4.36 3.50
CA THR A 40 -16.78 2.95 3.88
C THR A 40 -15.41 2.43 4.29
N THR A 41 -15.39 1.52 5.26
CA THR A 41 -14.18 0.85 5.74
C THR A 41 -14.28 -0.63 5.45
N GLU A 42 -13.26 -1.19 4.81
CA GLU A 42 -13.19 -2.61 4.48
C GLU A 42 -11.84 -3.20 4.87
N THR A 43 -11.81 -4.51 5.00
CA THR A 43 -10.58 -5.25 5.31
C THR A 43 -10.40 -6.40 4.32
N VAL A 44 -9.23 -6.45 3.69
CA VAL A 44 -8.82 -7.54 2.80
C VAL A 44 -7.63 -8.29 3.37
N GLN A 45 -7.54 -9.57 3.06
CA GLN A 45 -6.38 -10.40 3.32
C GLN A 45 -5.73 -10.81 2.00
N LEU A 46 -4.40 -10.76 1.96
CA LEU A 46 -3.59 -11.03 0.79
C LEU A 46 -2.51 -12.04 1.15
N SER A 47 -2.31 -13.06 0.32
CA SER A 47 -1.18 -13.99 0.42
C SER A 47 -0.05 -13.49 -0.46
N LEU A 48 1.11 -13.18 0.14
CA LEU A 48 2.27 -12.74 -0.64
C LEU A 48 2.88 -13.89 -1.44
N ARG A 49 2.81 -15.13 -0.94
CA ARG A 49 3.20 -16.30 -1.74
C ARG A 49 2.37 -16.39 -3.01
N ASP A 50 1.04 -16.35 -2.88
CA ASP A 50 0.17 -16.55 -4.03
C ASP A 50 0.27 -15.38 -5.02
N ASP A 51 0.48 -14.15 -4.54
CA ASP A 51 0.71 -12.96 -5.38
C ASP A 51 2.03 -13.06 -6.16
N LEU A 52 3.14 -13.35 -5.47
CA LEU A 52 4.47 -13.43 -6.09
C LEU A 52 4.65 -14.66 -6.98
N LEU A 53 4.01 -15.79 -6.63
CA LEU A 53 4.07 -17.00 -7.43
C LEU A 53 3.00 -17.03 -8.53
N GLY A 54 1.88 -16.34 -8.34
CA GLY A 54 0.76 -16.28 -9.29
C GLY A 54 0.95 -15.31 -10.46
N MET A 55 1.76 -14.26 -10.31
CA MET A 55 1.98 -13.24 -11.36
C MET A 55 3.12 -13.53 -12.34
N GLY A 56 3.83 -14.65 -12.24
CA GLY A 56 5.01 -14.88 -13.09
C GLY A 56 5.50 -16.31 -13.27
N PHE A 57 4.83 -17.30 -12.69
CA PHE A 57 5.13 -18.71 -12.94
C PHE A 57 3.97 -19.37 -13.67
N ASP A 58 3.68 -18.85 -14.87
CA ASP A 58 3.15 -19.74 -15.90
C ASP A 58 4.08 -20.95 -15.96
N SER A 59 3.47 -22.11 -16.04
CA SER A 59 4.00 -23.47 -15.97
C SER A 59 5.04 -23.83 -17.06
N GLN A 60 5.93 -22.92 -17.43
CA GLN A 60 7.03 -23.12 -18.35
C GLN A 60 8.36 -23.29 -17.60
N ALA A 61 8.43 -24.38 -16.83
CA ALA A 61 9.62 -25.19 -16.81
C ALA A 61 9.15 -26.63 -17.01
N SER A 62 9.07 -27.02 -18.28
CA SER A 62 9.23 -28.41 -18.71
C SER A 62 10.55 -28.92 -18.12
N GLY A 63 10.47 -29.50 -16.92
CA GLY A 63 11.59 -29.98 -16.12
C GLY A 63 11.29 -29.76 -14.64
N GLU A 64 10.81 -30.81 -13.98
CA GLU A 64 10.67 -31.01 -12.53
C GLU A 64 11.31 -29.92 -11.66
N SER A 65 10.57 -28.88 -11.29
CA SER A 65 10.97 -28.09 -10.13
C SER A 65 10.73 -28.96 -8.89
N THR A 66 11.80 -29.55 -8.34
CA THR A 66 11.75 -30.38 -7.12
C THR A 66 11.37 -29.60 -5.86
N LEU A 67 11.32 -28.25 -5.96
CA LEU A 67 10.99 -27.36 -4.85
C LEU A 67 9.48 -27.16 -4.72
N SER A 68 8.99 -27.31 -3.49
CA SER A 68 7.63 -26.95 -3.07
C SER A 68 7.35 -25.45 -3.27
N ALA A 69 6.07 -25.05 -3.27
CA ALA A 69 5.68 -23.64 -3.37
C ALA A 69 6.29 -22.78 -2.26
N SER A 70 6.34 -23.30 -1.03
CA SER A 70 6.94 -22.64 0.13
C SER A 70 8.46 -22.46 -0.03
N GLU A 71 9.17 -23.45 -0.57
CA GLU A 71 10.61 -23.33 -0.87
C GLU A 71 10.89 -22.31 -1.97
N ARG A 72 10.04 -22.26 -3.01
CA ARG A 72 10.14 -21.26 -4.07
C ARG A 72 9.91 -19.84 -3.54
N PHE A 73 8.90 -19.66 -2.69
CA PHE A 73 8.64 -18.38 -2.03
C PHE A 73 9.83 -17.93 -1.17
N ARG A 74 10.38 -18.81 -0.33
CA ARG A 74 11.59 -18.51 0.45
C ARG A 74 12.79 -18.21 -0.45
N ALA A 75 12.94 -18.89 -1.58
CA ALA A 75 14.00 -18.60 -2.54
C ALA A 75 13.85 -17.21 -3.19
N VAL A 76 12.62 -16.79 -3.51
CA VAL A 76 12.33 -15.43 -4.00
C VAL A 76 12.72 -14.39 -2.95
N LEU A 77 12.26 -14.59 -1.70
CA LEU A 77 12.61 -13.74 -0.56
C LEU A 77 14.12 -13.65 -0.34
N ALA A 78 14.82 -14.78 -0.39
CA ALA A 78 16.27 -14.85 -0.15
C ALA A 78 17.09 -14.20 -1.27
N ARG A 79 16.62 -14.25 -2.51
CA ARG A 79 17.28 -13.57 -3.64
C ARG A 79 17.16 -12.06 -3.57
N ALA A 80 16.14 -11.54 -2.86
CA ALA A 80 15.87 -10.12 -2.71
C ALA A 80 15.82 -9.36 -4.05
N GLN A 81 15.47 -10.06 -5.15
CA GLN A 81 15.37 -9.51 -6.49
C GLN A 81 14.12 -8.66 -6.57
N THR A 82 14.29 -7.38 -6.31
CA THR A 82 13.19 -6.43 -6.17
C THR A 82 13.60 -5.13 -6.86
N THR A 83 12.62 -4.39 -7.38
CA THR A 83 12.80 -3.10 -8.06
C THR A 83 12.54 -1.87 -7.18
N PRO A 84 12.63 -1.89 -5.83
CA PRO A 84 12.11 -0.81 -5.02
C PRO A 84 12.97 0.45 -5.12
N ASN A 85 12.39 1.54 -4.67
CA ASN A 85 13.06 2.72 -4.19
C ASN A 85 14.01 2.39 -3.02
N ARG A 86 15.25 2.10 -3.36
CA ARG A 86 16.36 1.80 -2.43
C ARG A 86 16.66 2.95 -1.45
N ARG A 87 16.08 4.13 -1.65
CA ARG A 87 16.29 5.32 -0.82
C ARG A 87 15.30 5.45 0.33
N VAL A 88 14.29 4.57 0.42
CA VAL A 88 13.34 4.61 1.54
C VAL A 88 14.09 4.40 2.85
N PRO A 89 13.92 5.29 3.85
CA PRO A 89 14.51 5.11 5.17
C PRO A 89 13.97 3.85 5.84
N TYR A 90 14.86 2.95 6.23
CA TYR A 90 14.54 1.75 7.00
C TYR A 90 14.62 2.04 8.51
N THR A 91 15.70 2.72 8.92
CA THR A 91 15.89 3.27 10.27
C THR A 91 16.32 4.73 10.16
N ALA A 92 16.54 5.41 11.30
CA ALA A 92 17.08 6.76 11.31
C ALA A 92 18.49 6.87 10.69
N ALA A 93 19.25 5.76 10.65
CA ALA A 93 20.63 5.74 10.17
C ALA A 93 20.81 5.02 8.82
N GLU A 94 19.81 4.25 8.37
CA GLU A 94 19.97 3.34 7.25
C GLU A 94 18.77 3.32 6.29
N THR A 95 19.06 3.09 5.01
CA THR A 95 18.03 2.90 3.98
C THR A 95 17.81 1.42 3.66
N VAL A 96 16.67 1.12 3.04
CA VAL A 96 16.35 -0.22 2.51
C VAL A 96 17.44 -0.71 1.57
N GLY A 97 17.96 0.15 0.70
CA GLY A 97 19.04 -0.20 -0.23
C GLY A 97 20.30 -0.69 0.46
N GLN A 98 20.71 -0.03 1.55
CA GLN A 98 21.90 -0.43 2.31
C GLN A 98 21.74 -1.81 2.95
N ARG A 99 20.53 -2.14 3.43
CA ARG A 99 20.24 -3.47 3.99
C ARG A 99 20.22 -4.56 2.92
N LEU A 100 19.65 -4.27 1.75
CA LEU A 100 19.68 -5.18 0.61
C LEU A 100 21.10 -5.45 0.14
N ASP A 101 21.95 -4.42 0.05
CA ASP A 101 23.35 -4.57 -0.42
C ASP A 101 24.21 -5.43 0.51
N ARG A 102 23.92 -5.46 1.81
CA ARG A 102 24.61 -6.32 2.77
C ARG A 102 24.10 -7.76 2.78
N GLY A 103 22.99 -8.06 2.11
CA GLY A 103 22.37 -9.39 2.10
C GLY A 103 21.80 -9.83 3.47
N GLU A 104 21.55 -8.88 4.36
CA GLU A 104 21.07 -9.13 5.74
C GLU A 104 19.56 -9.39 5.80
N VAL A 105 18.84 -8.95 4.77
CA VAL A 105 17.39 -9.01 4.70
C VAL A 105 16.92 -9.99 3.63
N TRP A 106 15.84 -10.69 3.94
CA TRP A 106 14.98 -11.30 2.92
C TRP A 106 13.98 -10.26 2.43
N ALA A 107 13.77 -10.18 1.13
CA ALA A 107 12.94 -9.14 0.53
C ALA A 107 12.11 -9.64 -0.65
N ALA A 108 10.88 -9.17 -0.75
CA ALA A 108 10.06 -9.32 -1.96
C ALA A 108 9.24 -8.06 -2.22
N GLY A 109 9.24 -7.60 -3.46
CA GLY A 109 8.41 -6.49 -3.92
C GLY A 109 7.12 -7.02 -4.51
N PHE A 110 6.00 -6.36 -4.20
CA PHE A 110 4.69 -6.69 -4.73
C PHE A 110 3.88 -5.41 -4.94
N SER A 111 2.87 -5.46 -5.80
CA SER A 111 2.05 -4.30 -6.13
C SER A 111 0.60 -4.57 -5.77
N LEU A 112 -0.03 -3.61 -5.11
CA LEU A 112 -1.47 -3.65 -4.87
C LEU A 112 -2.14 -2.82 -5.96
N SER A 113 -2.89 -3.47 -6.84
CA SER A 113 -3.72 -2.77 -7.83
C SER A 113 -5.10 -2.47 -7.24
N ALA A 114 -5.78 -1.43 -7.71
CA ALA A 114 -7.16 -1.18 -7.31
C ALA A 114 -8.11 -2.28 -7.85
N GLU A 115 -7.68 -2.99 -8.89
CA GLU A 115 -8.40 -4.10 -9.51
C GLU A 115 -8.27 -5.40 -8.70
N SER A 116 -7.24 -5.53 -7.85
CA SER A 116 -7.01 -6.68 -6.97
C SER A 116 -8.01 -6.77 -5.82
N PHE A 117 -8.87 -5.77 -5.63
CA PHE A 117 -9.86 -5.73 -4.56
C PHE A 117 -11.26 -5.58 -5.16
N ALA A 118 -12.19 -6.45 -4.75
CA ALA A 118 -13.52 -6.59 -5.38
C ALA A 118 -14.27 -5.27 -5.56
N ASN A 119 -14.13 -4.33 -4.61
CA ASN A 119 -14.85 -3.06 -4.62
C ASN A 119 -13.96 -1.89 -5.07
N LEU A 120 -12.63 -2.04 -5.12
CA LEU A 120 -11.77 -0.87 -5.32
C LEU A 120 -11.79 -0.35 -6.77
N SER A 121 -12.08 -1.21 -7.74
CA SER A 121 -12.21 -0.83 -9.15
C SER A 121 -13.33 0.19 -9.41
N GLN A 122 -14.39 0.15 -8.59
CA GLN A 122 -15.53 1.08 -8.62
C GLN A 122 -15.52 2.11 -7.48
N SER A 123 -14.52 2.04 -6.61
CA SER A 123 -14.34 2.98 -5.51
C SER A 123 -13.31 4.07 -5.86
N CYS A 124 -13.35 5.16 -5.12
CA CYS A 124 -12.41 6.25 -5.21
C CYS A 124 -11.80 6.57 -3.85
N ASN A 125 -10.71 7.36 -3.87
CA ASN A 125 -10.02 7.83 -2.68
C ASN A 125 -9.65 6.71 -1.69
N ALA A 126 -9.37 5.50 -2.19
CA ALA A 126 -8.99 4.35 -1.38
C ALA A 126 -7.66 4.60 -0.65
N LYS A 127 -7.71 4.65 0.68
CA LYS A 127 -6.56 4.94 1.55
C LYS A 127 -6.41 3.91 2.64
N LEU A 128 -5.17 3.57 2.96
CA LEU A 128 -4.83 2.71 4.09
C LEU A 128 -5.34 3.32 5.39
N GLU A 129 -5.92 2.48 6.24
CA GLU A 129 -6.23 2.80 7.62
C GLU A 129 -5.22 2.12 8.55
N SER A 130 -4.99 0.82 8.33
CA SER A 130 -4.04 0.04 9.10
C SER A 130 -3.61 -1.23 8.37
N VAL A 131 -2.45 -1.76 8.75
CA VAL A 131 -1.90 -3.00 8.22
C VAL A 131 -1.52 -3.97 9.34
N ALA A 132 -1.72 -5.26 9.11
CA ALA A 132 -1.25 -6.34 9.98
C ALA A 132 -0.60 -7.44 9.15
N LEU A 133 0.40 -8.11 9.73
CA LEU A 133 1.12 -9.21 9.11
C LEU A 133 0.90 -10.49 9.90
N GLU A 134 0.83 -11.59 9.18
CA GLU A 134 0.78 -12.95 9.70
C GLU A 134 1.86 -13.77 8.98
N LEU A 135 2.63 -14.53 9.74
CA LEU A 135 3.54 -15.56 9.24
C LEU A 135 2.87 -16.91 9.32
N ILE A 136 2.86 -17.64 8.20
CA ILE A 136 2.28 -18.96 8.10
C ILE A 136 3.40 -19.97 7.95
N GLY A 137 3.30 -21.05 8.72
CA GLY A 137 4.22 -22.17 8.60
C GLY A 137 3.97 -23.24 9.64
N GLU A 138 4.05 -24.49 9.22
CA GLU A 138 3.95 -25.62 10.13
C GLU A 138 5.13 -25.63 11.12
N GLY A 139 4.81 -25.74 12.42
CA GLY A 139 5.82 -25.80 13.47
C GLY A 139 6.56 -24.49 13.73
N LEU A 140 6.06 -23.35 13.25
CA LEU A 140 6.53 -22.03 13.72
C LEU A 140 6.15 -21.84 15.20
N PRO A 141 7.10 -21.46 16.08
CA PRO A 141 6.81 -21.25 17.48
C PRO A 141 5.95 -20.01 17.69
N ALA A 142 5.14 -20.00 18.75
CA ALA A 142 4.51 -18.77 19.20
C ALA A 142 5.61 -17.76 19.56
N GLY A 143 5.58 -16.59 18.92
CA GLY A 143 6.62 -15.57 19.06
C GLY A 143 6.14 -14.19 18.63
N GLN A 144 7.07 -13.23 18.64
CA GLN A 144 6.83 -11.86 18.20
C GLN A 144 7.86 -11.44 17.13
N PRO A 145 7.93 -12.17 16.01
CA PRO A 145 8.81 -11.81 14.91
C PRO A 145 8.43 -10.43 14.37
N VAL A 146 9.43 -9.66 13.97
CA VAL A 146 9.23 -8.32 13.42
C VAL A 146 9.46 -8.39 11.92
N VAL A 147 8.45 -8.08 11.14
CA VAL A 147 8.55 -8.05 9.68
C VAL A 147 8.19 -6.66 9.21
N SER A 148 9.01 -6.12 8.31
CA SER A 148 8.84 -4.76 7.85
C SER A 148 8.10 -4.73 6.51
N LEU A 149 7.18 -3.79 6.40
CA LEU A 149 6.52 -3.44 5.15
C LEU A 149 7.02 -2.06 4.73
N VAL A 150 7.43 -1.96 3.48
CA VAL A 150 7.93 -0.75 2.85
C VAL A 150 6.89 -0.31 1.83
N TYR A 151 6.42 0.92 1.97
CA TYR A 151 5.67 1.64 0.96
C TYR A 151 6.65 2.42 0.10
N ASP A 152 6.70 2.13 -1.20
CA ASP A 152 7.76 2.62 -2.08
C ASP A 152 7.70 4.14 -2.34
N GLY A 153 6.49 4.69 -2.24
CA GLY A 153 6.17 6.08 -2.55
C GLY A 153 5.50 6.27 -3.91
N ALA A 154 5.57 5.26 -4.78
CA ALA A 154 4.83 5.20 -6.04
C ALA A 154 3.43 4.60 -5.79
N SER A 155 2.39 5.35 -6.14
CA SER A 155 1.01 4.95 -5.83
C SER A 155 0.00 5.55 -6.78
N GLN A 156 -1.23 5.04 -6.71
CA GLN A 156 -2.33 5.42 -7.56
C GLN A 156 -3.59 5.68 -6.73
N LEU A 157 -4.35 6.71 -7.10
CA LEU A 157 -5.64 7.01 -6.49
C LEU A 157 -6.68 7.27 -7.57
N ARG A 158 -7.83 6.61 -7.48
CA ARG A 158 -8.99 6.92 -8.32
C ARG A 158 -9.73 8.14 -7.79
N SER A 159 -10.04 9.09 -8.68
CA SER A 159 -10.85 10.26 -8.37
C SER A 159 -12.33 9.88 -8.22
N CYS A 160 -13.02 10.43 -7.22
CA CYS A 160 -14.46 10.23 -7.06
C CYS A 160 -15.33 10.99 -8.06
N GLN A 161 -14.75 11.89 -8.84
CA GLN A 161 -15.50 12.77 -9.72
C GLN A 161 -15.57 12.21 -11.14
N PRO A 162 -16.78 11.94 -11.69
CA PRO A 162 -16.96 11.61 -13.09
C PRO A 162 -16.78 12.85 -13.99
N GLY A 163 -16.59 12.65 -15.30
CA GLY A 163 -16.56 13.75 -16.28
C GLY A 163 -15.38 14.74 -16.12
N LEU A 164 -14.26 14.28 -15.57
CA LEU A 164 -13.11 15.13 -15.21
C LEU A 164 -12.48 15.82 -16.44
N GLN A 165 -12.54 15.19 -17.60
CA GLN A 165 -12.09 15.76 -18.87
C GLN A 165 -12.96 16.95 -19.32
N MET A 166 -14.29 16.80 -19.35
CA MET A 166 -15.23 17.90 -19.70
C MET A 166 -15.02 19.14 -18.83
N LEU A 167 -14.64 18.94 -17.56
CA LEU A 167 -14.31 20.03 -16.66
C LEU A 167 -13.02 20.76 -17.07
N VAL A 168 -11.96 20.01 -17.35
CA VAL A 168 -10.67 20.58 -17.74
C VAL A 168 -10.82 21.34 -19.05
N ASP A 169 -11.60 20.79 -19.98
CA ASP A 169 -11.91 21.43 -21.26
C ASP A 169 -12.60 22.79 -21.08
N THR A 170 -13.29 23.03 -19.95
CA THR A 170 -13.93 24.33 -19.66
C THR A 170 -12.93 25.45 -19.29
N TYR A 171 -11.69 25.10 -18.91
CA TYR A 171 -10.63 26.06 -18.54
C TYR A 171 -9.70 26.45 -19.70
N GLY A 172 -9.91 25.87 -20.88
CA GLY A 172 -9.25 26.25 -22.12
C GLY A 172 -8.10 25.35 -22.55
N PRO A 173 -7.59 25.57 -23.78
CA PRO A 173 -6.56 24.76 -24.40
C PRO A 173 -5.22 24.95 -23.67
N GLY A 174 -4.86 23.99 -22.82
CA GLY A 174 -3.65 24.02 -21.99
C GLY A 174 -3.85 23.44 -20.59
N ALA A 175 -5.09 23.34 -20.12
CA ALA A 175 -5.41 22.59 -18.91
C ALA A 175 -5.27 21.08 -19.18
N THR A 176 -4.63 20.35 -18.27
CA THR A 176 -4.48 18.89 -18.33
C THR A 176 -5.42 18.24 -17.34
N ALA A 177 -6.19 17.25 -17.79
CA ALA A 177 -7.04 16.49 -16.91
C ALA A 177 -6.17 15.56 -16.06
N PHE A 178 -6.47 15.50 -14.77
CA PHE A 178 -6.05 14.33 -14.00
C PHE A 178 -6.77 13.13 -14.61
N ALA A 179 -6.02 12.09 -14.97
CA ALA A 179 -6.63 10.84 -15.40
C ALA A 179 -7.57 10.32 -14.28
N PRO A 180 -8.60 9.53 -14.62
CA PRO A 180 -9.51 8.93 -13.64
C PRO A 180 -8.77 8.26 -12.48
N VAL A 181 -7.59 7.72 -12.77
CA VAL A 181 -6.56 7.30 -11.82
C VAL A 181 -5.39 8.27 -11.89
N THR A 182 -5.03 8.88 -10.76
CA THR A 182 -3.87 9.76 -10.65
C THR A 182 -2.71 9.00 -10.00
N SER A 183 -1.53 9.07 -10.61
CA SER A 183 -0.30 8.53 -10.03
C SER A 183 0.38 9.57 -9.13
N PHE A 184 0.80 9.16 -7.94
CA PHE A 184 1.52 9.97 -6.98
C PHE A 184 2.92 9.42 -6.78
N LYS A 185 3.88 10.34 -6.65
CA LYS A 185 5.22 10.05 -6.15
C LYS A 185 5.41 10.81 -4.85
N THR A 186 5.56 10.06 -3.76
CA THR A 186 5.78 10.59 -2.41
C THR A 186 7.06 10.00 -1.83
N ALA A 187 7.54 10.54 -0.72
CA ALA A 187 8.59 9.87 0.03
C ALA A 187 8.06 8.51 0.53
N GLY A 188 8.78 7.44 0.23
CA GLY A 188 8.42 6.12 0.74
C GLY A 188 8.54 6.05 2.26
N ARG A 189 7.87 5.07 2.85
CA ARG A 189 7.78 4.89 4.30
C ARG A 189 7.96 3.43 4.66
N THR A 190 8.64 3.17 5.76
CA THR A 190 8.77 1.82 6.31
C THR A 190 8.02 1.72 7.61
N VAL A 191 7.42 0.55 7.82
CA VAL A 191 6.77 0.16 9.07
C VAL A 191 7.23 -1.24 9.45
N SER A 192 7.47 -1.49 10.72
CA SER A 192 7.94 -2.79 11.23
C SER A 192 7.00 -3.34 12.30
N PRO A 193 5.78 -3.77 11.93
CA PRO A 193 4.86 -4.37 12.90
C PRO A 193 5.39 -5.71 13.44
N VAL A 194 4.95 -6.06 14.65
CA VAL A 194 5.04 -7.43 15.13
C VAL A 194 4.07 -8.29 14.31
N ALA A 195 4.58 -9.31 13.65
CA ALA A 195 3.78 -10.24 12.88
C ALA A 195 3.17 -11.30 13.80
N GLY A 196 1.90 -11.61 13.57
CA GLY A 196 1.26 -12.77 14.20
C GLY A 196 1.78 -14.08 13.58
N VAL A 197 1.63 -15.19 14.28
CA VAL A 197 2.07 -16.52 13.82
C VAL A 197 0.84 -17.41 13.70
N ASN A 198 0.53 -17.85 12.49
CA ASN A 198 -0.66 -18.65 12.13
C ASN A 198 -2.01 -18.03 12.52
N ALA A 199 -2.01 -16.75 12.92
CA ALA A 199 -3.17 -15.89 13.02
C ALA A 199 -2.73 -14.42 13.00
N PHE A 200 -3.59 -13.52 12.51
CA PHE A 200 -3.39 -12.09 12.72
C PHE A 200 -3.51 -11.72 14.20
N GLY A 201 -2.68 -10.76 14.64
CA GLY A 201 -2.83 -10.15 15.96
C GLY A 201 -4.17 -9.40 16.11
N PRO A 202 -4.61 -9.09 17.34
CA PRO A 202 -5.85 -8.34 17.56
C PRO A 202 -5.77 -6.95 16.92
N GLN A 203 -6.90 -6.41 16.44
CA GLN A 203 -6.94 -5.13 15.71
C GLN A 203 -6.20 -3.96 16.36
N ARG A 204 -6.17 -3.90 17.70
CA ARG A 204 -5.44 -2.87 18.46
C ARG A 204 -3.91 -2.89 18.27
N THR A 205 -3.35 -3.98 17.75
CA THR A 205 -1.91 -4.11 17.46
C THR A 205 -1.60 -3.87 15.99
N TRP A 206 -2.60 -3.58 15.16
CA TRP A 206 -2.41 -3.28 13.76
C TRP A 206 -1.73 -1.91 13.63
N ASN A 207 -0.84 -1.80 12.67
CA ASN A 207 -0.03 -0.60 12.53
C ASN A 207 -0.74 0.44 11.65
N THR A 208 -0.77 1.69 12.12
CA THR A 208 -1.43 2.84 11.46
C THR A 208 -0.45 3.86 10.86
N THR A 209 0.85 3.57 10.82
CA THR A 209 1.90 4.50 10.32
C THR A 209 1.71 4.85 8.85
N LEU A 210 1.15 3.93 8.07
CA LEU A 210 0.84 4.12 6.66
C LEU A 210 -0.57 4.71 6.43
N GLN A 211 -1.29 5.09 7.50
CA GLN A 211 -2.63 5.64 7.41
C GLN A 211 -2.68 6.86 6.48
N GLY A 212 -3.71 6.91 5.65
CA GLY A 212 -3.97 8.00 4.71
C GLY A 212 -3.20 7.93 3.41
N LEU A 213 -2.23 7.03 3.27
CA LEU A 213 -1.57 6.75 1.99
C LEU A 213 -2.52 5.96 1.07
N PRO A 214 -2.46 6.17 -0.25
CA PRO A 214 -3.22 5.34 -1.19
C PRO A 214 -2.96 3.84 -1.00
N VAL A 215 -4.03 3.03 -1.10
CA VAL A 215 -3.90 1.56 -1.03
C VAL A 215 -3.19 1.02 -2.26
N ALA A 216 -3.56 1.50 -3.45
CA ALA A 216 -2.97 1.04 -4.69
C ALA A 216 -1.57 1.64 -4.88
N GLY A 217 -0.57 0.79 -5.04
CA GLY A 217 0.82 1.20 -5.14
C GLY A 217 1.80 0.04 -5.00
N ASP A 218 3.08 0.40 -4.95
CA ASP A 218 4.17 -0.56 -4.85
C ASP A 218 4.63 -0.71 -3.40
N TYR A 219 4.77 -1.97 -3.00
CA TYR A 219 5.13 -2.37 -1.64
C TYR A 219 6.29 -3.34 -1.67
N MET A 220 6.93 -3.46 -0.52
CA MET A 220 7.98 -4.44 -0.31
C MET A 220 7.91 -5.01 1.10
N LEU A 221 7.96 -6.33 1.19
CA LEU A 221 8.19 -7.04 2.44
C LEU A 221 9.70 -7.14 2.70
N LEU A 222 10.12 -6.89 3.93
CA LEU A 222 11.49 -7.07 4.42
C LEU A 222 11.49 -7.87 5.73
N ILE A 223 12.24 -8.96 5.76
CA ILE A 223 12.52 -9.74 6.96
C ILE A 223 14.01 -9.57 7.28
N ASP A 224 14.32 -8.75 8.28
CA ASP A 224 15.68 -8.63 8.83
C ASP A 224 15.94 -9.83 9.74
N ARG A 225 16.73 -10.79 9.25
CA ARG A 225 17.04 -12.02 10.00
C ARG A 225 18.03 -11.78 11.14
N LEU A 226 18.67 -10.61 11.19
CA LEU A 226 19.58 -10.23 12.26
C LEU A 226 18.89 -9.43 13.37
N HIS A 227 17.63 -9.03 13.16
CA HIS A 227 16.86 -8.37 14.20
C HIS A 227 16.75 -9.29 15.44
N PRO A 228 16.86 -8.78 16.68
CA PRO A 228 16.84 -9.60 17.89
C PRO A 228 15.61 -10.51 18.03
N SER A 229 14.44 -10.04 17.55
CA SER A 229 13.20 -10.84 17.54
C SER A 229 13.15 -11.93 16.44
N ASN A 230 14.12 -11.97 15.53
CA ASN A 230 14.11 -12.79 14.31
C ASN A 230 15.29 -13.76 14.21
N VAL A 231 16.39 -13.53 14.94
CA VAL A 231 17.67 -14.25 14.77
C VAL A 231 17.55 -15.77 14.98
N ASP A 232 16.76 -16.19 15.97
CA ASP A 232 16.55 -17.61 16.30
C ASP A 232 15.22 -18.14 15.74
N TYR A 233 14.55 -17.38 14.88
CA TYR A 233 13.26 -17.77 14.34
C TYR A 233 13.45 -18.78 13.19
N PRO A 234 12.70 -19.90 13.15
CA PRO A 234 12.91 -20.97 12.17
C PRO A 234 12.33 -20.60 10.79
N TRP A 235 12.99 -19.66 10.10
CA TRP A 235 12.56 -19.11 8.80
C TRP A 235 12.49 -20.15 7.68
N GLU A 236 13.15 -21.30 7.82
CA GLU A 236 13.04 -22.45 6.91
C GLU A 236 11.64 -23.07 6.92
N ARG A 237 10.86 -22.86 7.98
CA ARG A 237 9.47 -23.30 8.10
C ARG A 237 8.46 -22.28 7.58
N LEU A 238 8.91 -21.10 7.15
CA LEU A 238 8.02 -20.07 6.60
C LEU A 238 7.42 -20.55 5.27
N GLU A 239 6.10 -20.66 5.22
CA GLU A 239 5.36 -21.07 4.04
C GLU A 239 4.77 -19.90 3.27
N ASP A 240 4.26 -18.90 3.99
CA ASP A 240 3.63 -17.72 3.43
C ASP A 240 3.71 -16.55 4.42
N VAL A 241 3.57 -15.35 3.90
CA VAL A 241 3.33 -14.14 4.68
C VAL A 241 2.02 -13.55 4.19
N ARG A 242 1.04 -13.43 5.10
CA ARG A 242 -0.22 -12.78 4.78
C ARG A 242 -0.25 -11.37 5.29
N LEU A 243 -0.81 -10.50 4.46
CA LEU A 243 -1.04 -9.10 4.76
C LEU A 243 -2.54 -8.87 4.93
N GLN A 244 -2.95 -8.34 6.07
CA GLN A 244 -4.30 -7.83 6.26
C GLN A 244 -4.28 -6.30 6.13
N VAL A 245 -4.94 -5.82 5.10
CA VAL A 245 -5.05 -4.40 4.77
C VAL A 245 -6.45 -3.93 5.12
N ARG A 246 -6.54 -3.01 6.08
CA ARG A 246 -7.76 -2.25 6.34
C ARG A 246 -7.66 -0.89 5.68
N TYR A 247 -8.69 -0.52 4.95
CA TYR A 247 -8.70 0.69 4.15
C TYR A 247 -10.06 1.36 4.14
N THR A 248 -10.04 2.66 3.90
CA THR A 248 -11.24 3.47 3.70
C THR A 248 -11.38 3.85 2.23
N TYR A 249 -12.59 3.85 1.70
CA TYR A 249 -12.88 4.31 0.35
C TYR A 249 -14.22 5.05 0.30
N GLN A 250 -14.51 5.63 -0.86
CA GLN A 250 -15.79 6.24 -1.19
C GLN A 250 -16.29 5.65 -2.51
N ASP A 251 -17.59 5.53 -2.70
CA ASP A 251 -18.13 5.10 -3.99
C ASP A 251 -18.03 6.24 -5.02
N VAL A 252 -17.84 5.90 -6.30
CA VAL A 252 -17.85 6.90 -7.38
C VAL A 252 -19.26 7.45 -7.57
N PHE A 253 -19.41 8.78 -7.63
CA PHE A 253 -20.74 9.41 -7.77
C PHE A 253 -21.35 9.18 -9.15
N PRO A 254 -22.69 9.00 -9.22
CA PRO A 254 -23.44 9.26 -10.44
C PRO A 254 -23.22 10.69 -10.94
N GLU A 255 -23.15 10.86 -12.26
CA GLU A 255 -23.03 12.19 -12.87
C GLU A 255 -24.19 13.12 -12.45
N GLY A 256 -23.86 14.34 -12.04
CA GLY A 256 -24.86 15.38 -11.74
C GLY A 256 -25.29 15.53 -10.27
N GLN A 257 -24.87 14.63 -9.37
CA GLN A 257 -25.28 14.67 -7.95
C GLN A 257 -24.66 15.83 -7.15
N CYS A 258 -23.61 16.46 -7.68
CA CYS A 258 -22.87 17.58 -7.05
C CYS A 258 -22.76 18.79 -7.99
N ARG A 259 -23.84 19.10 -8.73
CA ARG A 259 -23.95 20.34 -9.51
C ARG A 259 -24.28 21.54 -8.63
#